data_AF-B4W213-F1
#
_entry.id   AF-B4W213-F1
#
_cell.length_a   1.000
_cell.length_b   1.000
_cell.length_c   1.000
_cell.angle_alpha   90.00
_cell.angle_beta   90.00
_cell.angle_gamma   90.00
#
_symmetry.space_group_name_H-M   'P 1'
#
loop_
_entity.id
_entity.type
_entity.pdbx_description
1 polymer ?
#
loop_
_entity_poly.entity_id
_entity_poly.type
_entity_poly.pdbx_seq_one_letter_code
_entity_poly.pdbx_strand_id
1 'polypeptide(L)' 'MAQFGYNRDKKKGKLQIVFGLLCNAQGCPISVEVFEGIQPTPSTLTQQIEKSALGLD' A
#
# COMPACT_ATOMS: atom_id res chain seq x y z
N MET A 1 -4.50 -8.48 3.56
CA MET A 1 -4.82 -9.09 4.88
C MET A 1 -3.89 -8.49 5.94
N ALA A 2 -4.34 -8.28 7.18
CA ALA A 2 -3.53 -7.60 8.20
C ALA A 2 -2.54 -8.58 8.88
N GLN A 3 -1.35 -8.09 9.22
CA GLN A 3 -0.25 -8.86 9.83
C GLN A 3 0.16 -8.23 11.17
N PHE A 4 0.58 -9.03 12.15
CA PHE A 4 1.09 -8.48 13.42
C PHE A 4 2.53 -7.99 13.25
N GLY A 5 2.79 -6.74 13.65
CA GLY A 5 4.12 -6.14 13.56
C GLY A 5 4.48 -5.29 14.79
N TYR A 6 5.52 -4.48 14.60
CA TYR A 6 6.00 -3.48 15.54
C TYR A 6 5.49 -2.11 15.13
N ASN A 7 4.79 -1.40 16.02
CA ASN A 7 4.36 -0.04 15.72
C ASN A 7 5.56 0.94 15.67
N ARG A 8 5.30 2.20 15.36
CA ARG A 8 6.32 3.26 15.28
C ARG A 8 7.16 3.40 16.57
N ASP A 9 6.58 3.09 17.72
CA ASP A 9 7.26 3.11 19.03
C ASP A 9 7.96 1.78 19.36
N LYS A 10 8.09 0.87 18.39
CA LYS A 10 8.69 -0.47 18.53
C LYS A 10 7.95 -1.40 19.50
N LYS A 11 6.65 -1.18 19.75
CA LYS A 11 5.80 -2.10 20.52
C LYS A 11 5.25 -3.21 19.62
N LYS A 12 5.43 -4.47 20.05
CA LYS A 12 4.96 -5.68 19.34
C LYS A 12 3.45 -5.87 19.45
N GLY A 13 2.88 -6.63 18.51
CA GLY A 13 1.54 -7.20 18.64
C GLY A 13 0.43 -6.27 18.13
N LYS A 14 0.79 -5.34 17.24
CA LYS A 14 -0.19 -4.46 16.58
C LYS A 14 -0.48 -4.99 15.18
N LEU A 15 -1.75 -5.09 14.82
CA LEU A 15 -2.15 -5.40 13.44
C LEU A 15 -1.73 -4.25 12.52
N GLN A 16 -1.19 -4.59 11.36
CA GLN A 16 -0.66 -3.68 10.36
C GLN A 16 -1.20 -4.07 8.99
N ILE A 17 -1.41 -3.07 8.17
CA ILE A 17 -1.85 -3.19 6.79
C ILE A 17 -1.16 -2.09 6.00
N VAL A 18 -0.87 -2.35 4.72
CA VAL A 18 -0.24 -1.37 3.83
C VAL A 18 -1.30 -0.86 2.86
N PHE A 19 -1.45 0.46 2.77
CA PHE A 19 -2.26 1.10 1.75
C PHE A 19 -1.34 1.72 0.71
N GLY A 20 -1.51 1.32 -0.54
CA GLY A 20 -0.94 2.03 -1.69
C GLY A 20 -1.92 3.09 -2.17
N LEU A 21 -1.43 4.31 -2.38
CA LEU A 21 -2.20 5.41 -2.96
C LEU A 21 -1.41 5.96 -4.14
N LEU A 22 -1.95 5.79 -5.34
CA LEU A 22 -1.38 6.40 -6.55
C LEU A 22 -2.08 7.73 -6.80
N CYS A 23 -1.30 8.79 -7.00
CA CYS A 23 -1.80 10.11 -7.32
C CYS A 23 -1.28 10.58 -8.69
N ASN A 24 -2.07 11.43 -9.35
CA ASN A 24 -1.59 12.17 -10.51
C ASN A 24 -0.61 13.29 -10.10
N ALA A 25 -0.09 14.02 -11.10
CA ALA A 25 0.88 15.10 -10.88
C ALA A 25 0.35 16.26 -10.01
N GLN A 26 -0.97 16.44 -9.94
CA GLN A 26 -1.63 17.44 -9.09
C GLN A 26 -1.87 16.94 -7.66
N GLY A 27 -1.49 15.69 -7.34
CA GLY A 27 -1.75 15.06 -6.05
C GLY A 27 -3.16 14.48 -5.89
N CYS A 28 -3.97 14.45 -6.96
CA CYS A 28 -5.29 13.84 -6.91
C CYS A 28 -5.17 12.31 -6.94
N PRO A 29 -5.81 11.59 -6.00
CA PRO A 29 -5.76 10.13 -5.96
C PRO A 29 -6.49 9.51 -7.17
N ILE A 30 -5.84 8.55 -7.82
CA ILE A 30 -6.37 7.85 -9.01
C ILE A 30 -6.52 6.34 -8.80
N SER A 31 -5.80 5.74 -7.84
CA SER A 31 -5.94 4.32 -7.51
C SER A 31 -5.59 4.07 -6.05
N VAL A 32 -6.32 3.15 -5.41
CA VAL A 32 -6.06 2.66 -4.05
C VAL A 32 -5.97 1.14 -4.04
N GLU A 33 -5.02 0.62 -3.27
CA GLU A 33 -4.83 -0.80 -3.11
C GLU A 33 -4.42 -1.18 -1.68
N VAL A 34 -4.91 -2.33 -1.22
CA VAL A 34 -4.70 -2.82 0.13
C VAL A 34 -3.79 -4.04 0.09
N PHE A 35 -2.60 -3.89 0.65
CA PHE A 35 -1.52 -4.87 0.66
C PHE A 35 -1.37 -5.53 2.02
N GLU A 36 -0.65 -6.65 2.06
CA GLU A 36 -0.33 -7.29 3.33
C GLU A 36 0.65 -6.45 4.16
N GLY A 37 0.45 -6.43 5.48
CA GLY A 37 1.13 -5.53 6.42
C GLY A 37 2.66 -5.66 6.56
N ILE A 38 3.31 -6.51 5.77
CA ILE A 38 4.77 -6.74 5.79
C ILE A 38 5.39 -6.53 4.39
N GLN A 39 4.60 -6.18 3.36
CA GLN A 39 5.13 -6.04 2.01
C GLN A 39 6.07 -4.82 1.88
N PRO A 40 7.27 -5.00 1.29
CA PRO A 40 8.19 -3.91 1.05
C PRO A 40 7.63 -2.94 0.01
N THR A 41 7.79 -1.64 0.28
CA THR A 41 7.20 -0.53 -0.48
C THR A 41 7.51 -0.49 -1.99
N PRO A 42 8.67 -0.95 -2.50
CA PRO A 42 8.93 -0.93 -3.95
C PRO A 42 8.00 -1.85 -4.76
N SER A 43 7.62 -3.02 -4.22
CA SER A 43 6.80 -3.98 -4.95
C SER A 43 5.31 -3.59 -5.00
N THR A 44 4.85 -2.77 -4.05
CA THR A 44 3.46 -2.27 -4.03
C THR A 44 3.23 -1.19 -5.10
N LEU A 45 4.25 -0.37 -5.39
CA LEU A 45 4.14 0.68 -6.40
C LEU A 45 4.00 0.13 -7.82
N THR A 46 4.81 -0.87 -8.20
CA THR A 46 4.76 -1.48 -9.54
C THR A 46 3.38 -2.09 -9.81
N GLN A 47 2.80 -2.80 -8.83
CA GLN A 47 1.46 -3.39 -8.94
C GLN A 47 0.38 -2.32 -9.19
N GLN A 48 0.45 -1.18 -8.49
CA GLN A 48 -0.52 -0.10 -8.71
C GLN A 48 -0.37 0.53 -10.09
N ILE A 49 0.85 0.72 -10.59
CA ILE A 49 1.07 1.26 -11.95
C ILE A 49 0.51 0.31 -13.00
N GLU A 50 0.75 -0.99 -12.88
CA GLU A 50 0.23 -2.00 -13.80
C GLU A 50 -1.30 -2.06 -13.76
N LYS A 51 -1.88 -2.06 -12.57
CA LYS A 51 -3.33 -2.02 -12.36
C LYS A 51 -3.96 -0.80 -13.04
N SER A 52 -3.36 0.38 -12.85
CA SER A 52 -3.86 1.61 -13.45
C SER A 52 -3.68 1.69 -14.95
N ALA A 53 -2.57 1.15 -15.47
CA ALA A 53 -2.35 1.06 -16.92
C ALA A 53 -3.37 0.14 -17.61
N LEU A 54 -3.90 -0.85 -16.89
CA LEU A 54 -4.92 -1.78 -17.39
C LEU A 54 -6.36 -1.29 -17.16
N GLY A 55 -6.55 -0.14 -16.50
CA GLY A 55 -7.89 0.40 -16.20
C GLY A 55 -8.67 -0.44 -15.20
N LEU A 56 -7.98 -1.13 -14.30
CA LEU A 56 -8.58 -2.03 -13.31
C LEU A 56 -8.82 -1.36 -11.94
N ASP A 57 -8.71 -0.02 -11.89
CA ASP A 57 -8.74 0.78 -10.66
C ASP A 57 -10.11 0.94 -10.02
#